data_AF-A0A4P9ZQR2-F1
#
_entry.id   AF-A0A4P9ZQR2-F1
#
_cell.length_a   1.000
_cell.length_b   1.000
_cell.length_c   1.000
_cell.angle_alpha   90.00
_cell.angle_beta   90.00
_cell.angle_gamma   90.00
#
_symmetry.space_group_name_H-M   'P 1'
#
loop_
_entity.id
_entity.type
_entity.pdbx_description
1 polymer ?
#
loop_
_entity_poly.entity_id
_entity_poly.type
_entity_poly.pdbx_seq_one_letter_code
_entity_poly.pdbx_strand_id
1 'polypeptide(L)'
;MIICRYCHTLTPQGPPSEDLRDKLSGLHEHESYCGNRTIPCTQCQKNVKLKEVATHMRWHHIQRQNQPLPLQLCANPNCLRPRALGASANLLDLCALCFGPFWSSAHDPDHRKLIQRVAEALHRQLTHGCGNSWCQNPMCATGTNSGPMDPTTAAVRIRPNVEQVVQLLHRGGPALAPARNRPGEGGKQSLCARDGPLQLCVDETTTRQVLLVNALAAEVQPRSSDQSLTGYPIEWLAKAVISAGSDLVSAKRWLLMHAPKPVLTNEALGASS
;
A
#
# COMPACT_ATOMS: atom_id res chain seq x y z
N MET A 1 30.53 13.71 -41.96
CA MET A 1 29.55 12.63 -41.77
C MET A 1 29.52 12.26 -40.30
N ILE A 2 28.34 11.97 -39.76
CA ILE A 2 28.15 11.52 -38.37
C ILE A 2 27.20 10.31 -38.33
N ILE A 3 27.32 9.49 -37.29
CA ILE A 3 26.28 8.51 -36.94
C ILE A 3 25.32 9.22 -35.99
N CYS A 4 24.08 9.45 -36.43
CA CYS A 4 23.11 10.15 -35.60
C CYS A 4 22.75 9.30 -34.37
N ARG A 5 22.75 9.94 -33.19
CA ARG A 5 22.42 9.29 -31.90
C ARG A 5 21.00 8.72 -31.82
N TYR A 6 20.07 9.18 -32.67
CA TYR A 6 18.65 8.85 -32.57
C TYR A 6 18.15 7.91 -33.67
N CYS A 7 18.59 8.07 -34.92
CA CYS A 7 18.23 7.15 -36.01
C CYS A 7 19.31 6.10 -36.31
N HIS A 8 20.50 6.21 -35.70
CA HIS A 8 21.62 5.28 -35.86
C HIS A 8 22.11 5.08 -37.31
N THR A 9 21.74 5.97 -38.23
CA THR A 9 22.19 5.97 -39.63
C THR A 9 23.31 6.98 -39.86
N LEU A 10 24.22 6.66 -40.79
CA LEU A 10 25.26 7.58 -41.24
C LEU A 10 24.64 8.71 -42.08
N THR A 11 24.88 9.95 -41.67
CA THR A 11 24.26 11.14 -42.29
C THR A 11 25.26 12.31 -42.35
N PRO A 12 25.06 13.29 -43.25
CA PRO A 12 25.82 14.53 -43.20
C PRO A 12 25.53 15.29 -41.89
N GLN A 13 26.57 15.85 -41.28
CA GLN A 13 26.51 16.49 -39.97
C GLN A 13 25.69 17.78 -39.99
N GLY A 14 25.85 18.58 -41.04
CA GLY A 14 25.30 19.93 -41.11
C GLY A 14 26.00 20.90 -40.14
N PRO A 15 25.60 22.19 -40.17
CA PRO A 15 25.99 23.18 -39.17
C PRO A 15 25.51 22.80 -37.76
N PRO A 16 26.04 23.45 -36.71
CA PRO A 16 25.47 23.34 -35.37
C PRO A 16 23.99 23.76 -35.38
N SER A 17 23.15 23.09 -34.56
CA SER A 17 21.71 23.41 -34.44
C SER A 17 21.50 24.89 -34.15
N GLU A 18 20.40 25.51 -34.58
CA GLU A 18 20.10 26.92 -34.25
C GLU A 18 19.61 27.10 -32.81
N ASP A 19 18.94 26.09 -32.26
CA ASP A 19 18.37 26.08 -30.91
C ASP A 19 19.48 26.11 -29.84
N LEU A 20 19.45 27.10 -28.94
CA LEU A 20 20.45 27.26 -27.88
C LEU A 20 20.65 26.01 -27.02
N ARG A 21 19.56 25.31 -26.69
CA ARG A 21 19.58 24.11 -25.84
C ARG A 21 20.26 22.93 -26.54
N ASP A 22 20.04 22.81 -27.85
CA ASP A 22 20.62 21.76 -28.67
C ASP A 22 22.11 22.05 -28.95
N LYS A 23 22.47 23.32 -29.18
CA LYS A 23 23.87 23.78 -29.21
C LYS A 23 24.62 23.41 -27.93
N LEU A 24 24.03 23.69 -26.77
CA LEU A 24 24.65 23.37 -25.46
C LEU A 24 24.82 21.86 -25.25
N SER A 25 23.93 21.05 -25.84
CA SER A 25 24.00 19.59 -25.80
C SER A 25 24.92 19.00 -26.88
N GLY A 26 25.57 19.84 -27.69
CA GLY A 26 26.46 19.45 -28.78
C GLY A 26 25.76 18.79 -29.97
N LEU A 27 24.48 19.08 -30.17
CA LEU A 27 23.66 18.51 -31.26
C LEU A 27 23.86 19.30 -32.55
N HIS A 28 24.02 18.58 -33.65
CA HIS A 28 24.09 19.15 -34.99
C HIS A 28 22.69 19.20 -35.63
N GLU A 29 22.54 19.92 -36.74
CA GLU A 29 21.25 20.15 -37.41
C GLU A 29 20.43 18.86 -37.58
N HIS A 30 21.04 17.80 -38.16
CA HIS A 30 20.35 16.53 -38.36
C HIS A 30 19.91 15.88 -37.04
N GLU A 31 20.78 15.89 -36.01
CA GLU A 31 20.47 15.30 -34.72
C GLU A 31 19.38 16.08 -33.97
N SER A 32 19.35 17.40 -34.10
CA SER A 32 18.32 18.29 -33.54
C SER A 32 16.95 18.00 -34.16
N TYR A 33 16.87 17.96 -35.49
CA TYR A 33 15.65 17.61 -36.21
C TYR A 33 15.20 16.17 -35.90
N CYS A 34 16.13 15.22 -35.95
CA CYS A 34 15.83 13.82 -35.65
C CYS A 34 15.37 13.63 -34.20
N GLY A 35 15.99 14.32 -33.25
CA GLY A 35 15.67 14.26 -31.83
C GLY A 35 14.33 14.91 -31.46
N ASN A 36 13.77 15.76 -32.32
CA ASN A 36 12.44 16.37 -32.15
C ASN A 36 11.29 15.41 -32.47
N ARG A 37 11.55 14.28 -33.16
CA ARG A 37 10.54 13.23 -33.32
C ARG A 37 10.11 12.70 -31.96
N THR A 38 8.82 12.38 -31.82
CA THR A 38 8.24 11.92 -30.58
C THR A 38 7.98 10.42 -30.59
N ILE A 39 8.18 9.78 -29.44
CA ILE A 39 7.76 8.40 -29.18
C ILE A 39 6.81 8.37 -27.98
N PRO A 40 5.84 7.44 -27.93
CA PRO A 40 5.00 7.28 -26.75
C PRO A 40 5.81 6.66 -25.60
N CYS A 41 5.75 7.26 -24.42
CA CYS A 41 6.35 6.70 -23.21
C CYS A 41 5.65 5.40 -22.81
N THR A 42 6.43 4.34 -22.55
CA THR A 42 5.89 3.04 -22.14
C THR A 42 5.21 3.06 -20.76
N GLN A 43 5.49 4.05 -19.92
CA GLN A 43 4.95 4.17 -18.56
C GLN A 43 3.67 5.01 -18.50
N CYS A 44 3.64 6.17 -19.19
CA CYS A 44 2.53 7.12 -19.11
C CYS A 44 1.81 7.39 -20.44
N GLN A 45 2.25 6.76 -21.54
CA GLN A 45 1.71 6.92 -22.89
C GLN A 45 1.71 8.35 -23.44
N LYS A 46 2.41 9.28 -22.77
CA LYS A 46 2.62 10.64 -23.29
C LYS A 46 3.65 10.61 -24.41
N ASN A 47 3.42 11.39 -25.46
CA ASN A 47 4.38 11.57 -26.54
C ASN A 47 5.54 12.45 -26.05
N VAL A 48 6.76 11.91 -26.09
CA VAL A 48 7.98 12.58 -25.63
C VAL A 48 8.98 12.63 -26.77
N LYS A 49 9.67 13.76 -26.94
CA LYS A 49 10.74 13.92 -27.93
C LYS A 49 11.88 12.94 -27.65
N LEU A 50 12.45 12.32 -28.67
CA LEU A 50 13.56 11.36 -28.55
C LEU A 50 14.72 11.92 -27.71
N LYS A 51 15.06 13.20 -27.92
CA LYS A 51 16.13 13.87 -27.15
C LYS A 51 15.82 14.08 -25.67
N GLU A 52 14.55 14.00 -25.27
CA GLU A 52 14.08 14.25 -23.89
C GLU A 52 13.68 12.97 -23.14
N VAL A 53 13.70 11.80 -23.80
CA VAL A 53 13.28 10.52 -23.20
C VAL A 53 14.07 10.21 -21.92
N ALA A 54 15.40 10.41 -21.92
CA ALA A 54 16.22 10.16 -20.74
C ALA A 54 15.81 11.03 -19.55
N THR A 55 15.57 12.33 -19.76
CA THR A 55 15.13 13.27 -18.73
C THR A 55 13.72 12.95 -18.26
N HIS A 56 12.83 12.55 -19.18
CA HIS A 56 11.48 12.10 -18.86
C HIS A 56 11.47 10.84 -17.96
N MET A 57 12.33 9.86 -18.26
CA MET A 57 12.46 8.66 -17.42
C MET A 57 13.08 8.97 -16.05
N ARG A 58 14.02 9.92 -15.96
CA ARG A 58 14.51 10.43 -14.66
C ARG A 58 13.39 11.08 -13.86
N TRP A 59 12.52 11.86 -14.51
CA TRP A 59 11.35 12.43 -13.86
C TRP A 59 10.41 11.36 -13.28
N HIS A 60 10.15 10.29 -14.04
CA HIS A 60 9.40 9.15 -13.51
C HIS A 60 10.08 8.49 -12.31
N HIS A 61 11.40 8.33 -12.35
CA HIS A 61 12.15 7.79 -11.22
C HIS A 61 12.04 8.67 -9.97
N ILE A 62 12.26 9.98 -10.10
CA ILE A 62 12.17 10.95 -9.00
C ILE A 62 10.74 10.98 -8.45
N GLN A 63 9.73 11.04 -9.33
CA GLN A 63 8.32 11.06 -8.93
C GLN A 63 7.94 9.78 -8.18
N ARG A 64 8.45 8.62 -8.62
CA ARG A 64 8.24 7.33 -7.96
C ARG A 64 8.87 7.31 -6.56
N GLN A 65 10.10 7.80 -6.42
CA GLN A 65 10.78 7.83 -5.13
C GLN A 65 10.18 8.84 -4.14
N ASN A 66 9.70 9.96 -4.66
CA ASN A 66 9.06 11.01 -3.85
C ASN A 66 7.57 10.75 -3.58
N GLN A 67 7.04 9.57 -3.91
CA GLN A 67 5.65 9.27 -3.55
C GLN A 67 5.53 9.17 -2.03
N PRO A 68 4.64 9.97 -1.40
CA PRO A 68 4.39 9.85 0.02
C PRO A 68 3.86 8.45 0.34
N LEU A 69 4.07 7.99 1.57
CA LEU A 69 3.52 6.71 2.01
C LEU A 69 2.01 6.73 1.76
N PRO A 70 1.49 5.80 0.95
CA PRO A 70 0.35 6.13 0.13
C PRO A 70 -0.95 6.25 0.92
N LEU A 71 -1.11 5.52 2.03
CA LEU A 71 -2.37 5.39 2.74
C LEU A 71 -2.13 4.96 4.19
N GLN A 72 -2.89 5.53 5.13
CA GLN A 72 -3.05 4.96 6.47
C GLN A 72 -4.21 3.96 6.41
N LEU A 73 -3.94 2.67 6.61
CA LEU A 73 -4.93 1.61 6.46
C LEU A 73 -5.88 1.54 7.68
N CYS A 74 -7.11 1.10 7.45
CA CYS A 74 -8.12 0.82 8.48
C CYS A 74 -7.57 -0.13 9.56
N ALA A 75 -7.67 0.19 10.85
CA ALA A 75 -7.14 -0.65 11.93
C ALA A 75 -7.70 -2.09 11.99
N ASN A 76 -8.86 -2.36 11.37
CA ASN A 76 -9.33 -3.73 11.17
C ASN A 76 -8.37 -4.47 10.23
N PRO A 77 -7.71 -5.54 10.68
CA PRO A 77 -6.74 -6.24 9.86
C PRO A 77 -7.34 -6.96 8.65
N ASN A 78 -8.62 -7.31 8.71
CA ASN A 78 -9.37 -7.84 7.58
C ASN A 78 -9.77 -6.75 6.57
N CYS A 79 -9.36 -5.49 6.77
CA CYS A 79 -9.71 -4.37 5.90
C CYS A 79 -8.47 -3.65 5.36
N LEU A 80 -8.43 -3.43 4.05
CA LEU A 80 -7.37 -2.65 3.38
C LEU A 80 -7.83 -1.25 2.96
N ARG A 81 -9.07 -0.88 3.29
CA ARG A 81 -9.58 0.44 2.94
C ARG A 81 -8.80 1.51 3.71
N PRO A 82 -8.53 2.67 3.09
CA PRO A 82 -7.90 3.75 3.79
C PRO A 82 -8.80 4.28 4.91
N ARG A 83 -8.21 4.61 6.05
CA ARG A 83 -8.92 5.30 7.13
C ARG A 83 -9.01 6.79 6.83
N ALA A 84 -10.02 7.43 7.41
CA ALA A 84 -10.18 8.87 7.36
C ALA A 84 -9.10 9.54 8.25
N LEU A 85 -8.59 10.71 7.83
CA LEU A 85 -7.53 11.44 8.54
C LEU A 85 -8.02 12.79 9.04
N GLY A 86 -7.33 13.33 10.05
CA GLY A 86 -7.65 14.64 10.63
C GLY A 86 -8.99 14.65 11.35
N ALA A 87 -9.79 15.70 11.15
CA ALA A 87 -11.06 15.91 11.84
C ALA A 87 -12.14 14.83 11.60
N SER A 88 -11.90 13.93 10.65
CA SER A 88 -12.79 12.82 10.31
C SER A 88 -12.33 11.46 10.84
N ALA A 89 -11.19 11.42 11.56
CA ALA A 89 -10.71 10.21 12.22
C ALA A 89 -11.63 9.82 13.38
N ASN A 90 -11.92 8.52 13.50
CA ASN A 90 -12.67 7.97 14.62
C ASN A 90 -11.74 7.37 15.67
N LEU A 91 -12.27 7.20 16.89
CA LEU A 91 -11.54 6.70 18.06
C LEU A 91 -10.99 5.26 17.90
N LEU A 92 -11.44 4.51 16.90
CA LEU A 92 -11.03 3.12 16.65
C LEU A 92 -10.10 2.98 15.44
N ASP A 93 -9.71 4.08 14.78
CA ASP A 93 -8.87 4.08 13.58
C ASP A 93 -9.41 3.25 12.40
N LEU A 94 -10.73 3.04 12.36
CA LEU A 94 -11.40 2.27 11.32
C LEU A 94 -11.72 3.14 10.09
N CYS A 95 -11.93 2.53 8.91
CA CYS A 95 -12.54 3.22 7.78
C CYS A 95 -14.03 3.48 8.04
N ALA A 96 -14.66 4.37 7.27
CA ALA A 96 -16.06 4.74 7.45
C ALA A 96 -17.01 3.54 7.42
N LEU A 97 -16.75 2.55 6.56
CA LEU A 97 -17.58 1.34 6.45
C LEU A 97 -17.43 0.41 7.66
N CYS A 98 -16.20 0.20 8.14
CA CYS A 98 -15.96 -0.61 9.34
C CYS A 98 -16.44 0.10 10.61
N PHE A 99 -16.42 1.43 10.65
CA PHE A 99 -16.89 2.21 11.79
C PHE A 99 -18.41 2.39 11.82
N GLY A 100 -19.09 2.32 10.68
CA GLY A 100 -20.53 2.55 10.55
C GLY A 100 -21.40 1.85 11.60
N PRO A 101 -21.21 0.54 11.88
CA PRO A 101 -21.99 -0.18 12.89
C PRO A 101 -21.81 0.33 14.33
N PHE A 102 -20.70 1.01 14.61
CA PHE A 102 -20.36 1.52 15.95
C PHE A 102 -20.69 3.00 16.13
N TRP A 103 -21.06 3.68 15.05
CA TRP A 103 -21.40 5.10 15.09
C TRP A 103 -22.64 5.35 15.92
N SER A 104 -22.60 6.39 16.74
CA SER A 104 -23.68 6.81 17.62
C SER A 104 -23.56 8.30 17.90
N SER A 105 -24.67 9.03 17.79
CA SER A 105 -24.75 10.45 18.15
C SER A 105 -24.93 10.71 19.65
N ALA A 106 -25.19 9.67 20.45
CA ALA A 106 -25.37 9.79 21.89
C ALA A 106 -24.06 10.18 22.61
N HIS A 107 -24.15 11.09 23.59
CA HIS A 107 -23.04 11.46 24.45
C HIS A 107 -22.56 10.25 25.28
N ASP A 108 -21.28 9.89 25.14
CA ASP A 108 -20.64 8.74 25.80
C ASP A 108 -19.19 9.11 26.20
N PRO A 109 -19.02 9.90 27.29
CA PRO A 109 -17.71 10.43 27.68
C PRO A 109 -16.74 9.34 28.14
N ASP A 110 -17.26 8.26 28.73
CA ASP A 110 -16.47 7.09 29.18
C ASP A 110 -16.30 6.02 28.08
N HIS A 111 -16.87 6.25 26.89
CA HIS A 111 -16.87 5.30 25.76
C HIS A 111 -17.43 3.90 26.07
N ARG A 112 -18.23 3.75 27.15
CA ARG A 112 -18.73 2.43 27.60
C ARG A 112 -19.68 1.82 26.59
N LYS A 113 -20.54 2.63 25.97
CA LYS A 113 -21.50 2.13 24.96
C LYS A 113 -20.78 1.77 23.67
N LEU A 114 -19.72 2.50 23.31
CA LEU A 114 -18.86 2.14 22.18
C LEU A 114 -18.18 0.78 22.43
N ILE A 115 -17.56 0.60 23.60
CA ILE A 115 -16.91 -0.66 23.99
C ILE A 115 -17.91 -1.81 23.97
N GLN A 116 -19.11 -1.60 24.52
CA GLN A 116 -20.18 -2.59 24.53
C GLN A 116 -20.54 -3.04 23.12
N ARG A 117 -20.77 -2.11 22.18
CA ARG A 117 -21.10 -2.45 20.79
C ARG A 117 -19.98 -3.22 20.10
N VAL A 118 -18.72 -2.86 20.36
CA VAL A 118 -17.55 -3.60 19.85
C VAL A 118 -17.53 -5.03 20.39
N ALA A 119 -17.74 -5.20 21.70
CA ALA A 119 -17.80 -6.51 22.34
C ALA A 119 -18.95 -7.35 21.78
N GLU A 120 -20.14 -6.79 21.64
CA GLU A 120 -21.31 -7.45 21.07
C GLU A 120 -21.08 -7.86 19.60
N ALA A 121 -20.43 -7.02 18.79
CA ALA A 121 -20.12 -7.35 17.41
C ALA A 121 -19.13 -8.52 17.29
N LEU A 122 -18.05 -8.51 18.06
CA LEU A 122 -17.07 -9.59 18.08
C LEU A 122 -17.67 -10.88 18.68
N HIS A 123 -18.48 -10.76 19.72
CA HIS A 123 -19.18 -11.90 20.34
C HIS A 123 -20.12 -12.56 19.34
N ARG A 124 -20.96 -11.76 18.66
CA ARG A 124 -21.89 -12.24 17.63
C ARG A 124 -21.18 -12.95 16.48
N GLN A 125 -20.02 -12.45 16.06
CA GLN A 125 -19.21 -13.12 15.03
C GLN A 125 -18.76 -14.54 15.47
N LEU A 126 -18.46 -14.76 16.74
CA LEU A 126 -18.03 -16.08 17.23
C LEU A 126 -19.20 -17.01 17.59
N THR A 127 -20.35 -16.46 17.99
CA THR A 127 -21.51 -17.27 18.36
C THR A 127 -22.42 -17.62 17.18
N HIS A 128 -22.58 -16.71 16.23
CA HIS A 128 -23.46 -16.93 15.07
C HIS A 128 -22.71 -16.94 13.74
N GLY A 129 -21.60 -16.20 13.65
CA GLY A 129 -20.90 -16.00 12.38
C GLY A 129 -21.58 -14.94 11.50
N CYS A 130 -21.02 -14.73 10.31
CA CYS A 130 -21.54 -13.77 9.33
C CYS A 130 -22.42 -14.41 8.24
N GLY A 131 -22.44 -15.74 8.14
CA GLY A 131 -23.25 -16.48 7.15
C GLY A 131 -22.69 -16.50 5.73
N ASN A 132 -21.57 -15.83 5.47
CA ASN A 132 -20.97 -15.78 4.13
C ASN A 132 -19.98 -16.93 3.89
N SER A 133 -20.18 -17.70 2.82
CA SER A 133 -19.34 -18.86 2.45
C SER A 133 -17.89 -18.50 2.09
N TRP A 134 -17.66 -17.28 1.64
CA TRP A 134 -16.34 -16.74 1.30
C TRP A 134 -15.61 -16.09 2.48
N CYS A 135 -16.21 -16.08 3.68
CA CYS A 135 -15.57 -15.52 4.85
C CYS A 135 -14.31 -16.32 5.23
N GLN A 136 -13.19 -15.63 5.42
CA GLN A 136 -11.94 -16.23 5.88
C GLN A 136 -11.41 -15.57 7.16
N ASN A 137 -12.28 -14.87 7.90
CA ASN A 137 -11.91 -14.22 9.14
C ASN A 137 -11.73 -15.27 10.27
N PRO A 138 -10.55 -15.38 10.89
CA PRO A 138 -10.30 -16.33 11.99
C PRO A 138 -11.07 -16.02 13.28
N MET A 139 -11.65 -14.82 13.38
CA MET A 139 -12.52 -14.39 14.50
C MET A 139 -14.00 -14.38 14.10
N CYS A 140 -14.41 -15.32 13.26
CA CYS A 140 -15.79 -15.51 12.85
C CYS A 140 -16.12 -17.01 12.76
N ALA A 141 -17.22 -17.43 13.38
CA ALA A 141 -17.69 -18.82 13.37
C ALA A 141 -17.87 -19.39 11.96
N THR A 142 -18.33 -18.56 11.01
CA THR A 142 -18.47 -18.97 9.61
C THR A 142 -17.13 -19.07 8.90
N GLY A 143 -16.18 -18.20 9.23
CA GLY A 143 -14.86 -18.18 8.59
C GLY A 143 -13.88 -19.22 9.15
N THR A 144 -14.15 -19.71 10.35
CA THR A 144 -13.42 -20.81 10.97
C THR A 144 -14.11 -22.14 10.70
N ASN A 145 -13.34 -23.18 10.42
CA ASN A 145 -13.87 -24.55 10.31
C ASN A 145 -14.39 -25.14 11.64
N SER A 146 -14.24 -24.41 12.75
CA SER A 146 -14.71 -24.83 14.08
C SER A 146 -16.20 -24.57 14.35
N GLY A 147 -16.89 -23.82 13.49
CA GLY A 147 -18.31 -23.52 13.65
C GLY A 147 -18.65 -22.57 14.82
N PRO A 148 -19.95 -22.40 15.12
CA PRO A 148 -20.45 -21.59 16.23
C PRO A 148 -19.87 -21.98 17.59
N MET A 149 -19.41 -20.99 18.37
CA MET A 149 -18.93 -21.18 19.73
C MET A 149 -20.03 -20.93 20.75
N ASP A 150 -19.96 -21.61 21.90
CA ASP A 150 -20.78 -21.30 23.07
C ASP A 150 -20.58 -19.83 23.51
N PRO A 151 -21.64 -19.11 23.92
CA PRO A 151 -21.54 -17.72 24.36
C PRO A 151 -20.50 -17.45 25.44
N THR A 152 -20.28 -18.39 26.37
CA THR A 152 -19.30 -18.24 27.46
C THR A 152 -17.89 -18.35 26.91
N THR A 153 -17.63 -19.35 26.07
CA THR A 153 -16.34 -19.53 25.40
C THR A 153 -16.02 -18.35 24.47
N ALA A 154 -17.01 -17.85 23.72
CA ALA A 154 -16.86 -16.69 22.87
C ALA A 154 -16.46 -15.43 23.67
N ALA A 155 -17.10 -15.19 24.83
CA ALA A 155 -16.77 -14.07 25.71
C ALA A 155 -15.32 -14.15 26.25
N VAL A 156 -14.89 -15.35 26.67
CA VAL A 156 -13.50 -15.61 27.11
C VAL A 156 -12.50 -15.34 25.98
N ARG A 157 -12.84 -15.70 24.74
CA ARG A 157 -11.98 -15.54 23.57
C ARG A 157 -11.83 -14.09 23.12
N ILE A 158 -12.87 -13.26 23.21
CA ILE A 158 -12.81 -11.84 22.79
C ILE A 158 -12.28 -10.89 23.88
N ARG A 159 -12.22 -11.33 25.14
CA ARG A 159 -11.71 -10.52 26.27
C ARG A 159 -10.39 -9.78 25.96
N PRO A 160 -9.32 -10.41 25.45
CA PRO A 160 -8.08 -9.69 25.14
C PRO A 160 -8.28 -8.60 24.07
N ASN A 161 -9.16 -8.82 23.10
CA ASN A 161 -9.49 -7.82 22.07
C ASN A 161 -10.21 -6.62 22.68
N VAL A 162 -11.20 -6.87 23.55
CA VAL A 162 -11.95 -5.80 24.23
C VAL A 162 -11.04 -5.01 25.17
N GLU A 163 -10.17 -5.66 25.94
CA GLU A 163 -9.18 -5.01 26.80
C GLU A 163 -8.23 -4.09 26.01
N GLN A 164 -7.75 -4.54 24.85
CA GLN A 164 -6.93 -3.70 23.97
C GLN A 164 -7.71 -2.48 23.45
N VAL A 165 -8.99 -2.64 23.10
CA VAL A 165 -9.84 -1.51 22.67
C VAL A 165 -10.04 -0.51 23.81
N VAL A 166 -10.28 -0.99 25.04
CA VAL A 166 -10.38 -0.13 26.23
C VAL A 166 -9.08 0.66 26.44
N GLN A 167 -7.92 0.01 26.31
CA GLN A 167 -6.62 0.68 26.42
C GLN A 167 -6.41 1.73 25.32
N LEU A 168 -6.84 1.47 24.09
CA LEU A 168 -6.79 2.44 22.99
C LEU A 168 -7.65 3.68 23.28
N LEU A 169 -8.85 3.48 23.82
CA LEU A 169 -9.79 4.56 24.14
C LEU A 169 -9.32 5.38 25.35
N HIS A 170 -8.81 4.75 26.41
CA HIS A 170 -8.27 5.45 27.59
C HIS A 170 -7.06 6.33 27.26
N ARG A 171 -6.30 6.01 26.22
CA ARG A 171 -5.17 6.84 25.73
C ARG A 171 -5.63 8.09 24.96
N GLY A 172 -6.95 8.35 24.88
CA GLY A 172 -7.52 9.48 24.14
C GLY A 172 -7.78 9.17 22.66
N GLY A 173 -7.94 7.89 22.31
CA GLY A 173 -8.04 7.43 20.94
C GLY A 173 -6.66 7.31 20.28
N PRO A 174 -6.61 7.09 18.95
CA PRO A 174 -5.35 7.05 18.25
C PRO A 174 -4.70 8.41 18.41
N ALA A 175 -3.53 8.45 19.04
CA ALA A 175 -2.74 9.65 19.10
C ALA A 175 -2.72 10.21 17.67
N LEU A 176 -3.11 11.47 17.52
CA LEU A 176 -2.64 12.33 16.44
C LEU A 176 -1.11 12.42 16.61
N ALA A 177 -0.41 11.30 16.49
CA ALA A 177 1.00 11.30 16.20
C ALA A 177 1.07 12.08 14.89
N PRO A 178 1.72 13.25 14.86
CA PRO A 178 1.95 13.93 13.61
C PRO A 178 2.56 12.88 12.70
N ALA A 179 1.99 12.73 11.50
CA ALA A 179 2.52 11.87 10.46
C ALA A 179 4.04 12.12 10.44
N ARG A 180 4.82 11.19 11.01
CA ARG A 180 6.27 11.29 11.03
C ARG A 180 6.67 11.04 9.58
N ASN A 181 6.67 12.11 8.79
CA ASN A 181 7.51 12.26 7.62
C ASN A 181 8.97 12.34 8.11
N ARG A 182 9.45 11.28 8.77
CA ARG A 182 10.87 11.02 8.92
C ARG A 182 11.21 9.89 7.95
N PRO A 183 11.80 10.20 6.78
CA PRO A 183 12.42 9.17 5.99
C PRO A 183 13.62 8.65 6.81
N GLY A 184 13.52 7.43 7.35
CA GLY A 184 14.68 6.79 7.98
C GLY A 184 14.45 5.91 9.21
N GLU A 185 13.29 5.96 9.89
CA GLU A 185 13.02 5.04 11.01
C GLU A 185 12.14 3.88 10.54
N GLY A 186 12.76 2.97 9.78
CA GLY A 186 12.23 1.65 9.46
C GLY A 186 12.20 0.78 10.73
N GLY A 187 11.27 1.09 11.63
CA GLY A 187 10.91 0.18 12.70
C GLY A 187 10.46 -1.12 12.08
N LYS A 188 11.17 -2.20 12.40
CA LYS A 188 10.93 -3.58 11.99
C LYS A 188 9.56 -4.06 12.52
N GLN A 189 8.47 -3.50 12.03
CA GLN A 189 7.14 -4.06 12.24
C GLN A 189 6.99 -5.19 11.23
N SER A 190 7.01 -6.40 11.78
CA SER A 190 6.88 -7.65 11.06
C SER A 190 5.75 -7.59 10.02
N LEU A 191 6.12 -7.88 8.77
CA LEU A 191 5.30 -7.78 7.56
C LEU A 191 4.08 -8.73 7.52
N CYS A 192 3.91 -9.62 8.51
CA CYS A 192 3.02 -10.78 8.39
C CYS A 192 1.87 -10.86 9.41
N ALA A 193 1.68 -9.86 10.28
CA ALA A 193 0.57 -9.92 11.21
C ALA A 193 0.07 -8.52 11.58
N ARG A 194 -0.93 -8.04 10.83
CA ARG A 194 -1.83 -7.02 11.38
C ARG A 194 -2.65 -7.73 12.46
N ASP A 195 -2.08 -7.98 13.63
CA ASP A 195 -2.81 -8.54 14.76
C ASP A 195 -3.48 -7.38 15.50
N GLY A 196 -4.52 -6.84 14.89
CA GLY A 196 -5.35 -5.80 15.49
C GLY A 196 -6.46 -6.41 16.37
N PRO A 197 -6.90 -5.71 17.43
CA PRO A 197 -7.99 -6.21 18.27
C PRO A 197 -9.34 -6.25 17.54
N LEU A 198 -9.51 -5.48 16.47
CA LEU A 198 -10.77 -5.31 15.75
C LEU A 198 -10.84 -6.20 14.50
N GLN A 199 -10.80 -7.52 14.68
CA GLN A 199 -10.90 -8.51 13.58
C GLN A 199 -12.36 -8.69 13.11
N LEU A 200 -12.88 -7.65 12.45
CA LEU A 200 -14.27 -7.60 12.00
C LEU A 200 -14.40 -8.22 10.61
N CYS A 201 -15.53 -8.89 10.36
CA CYS A 201 -15.89 -9.34 9.02
C CYS A 201 -16.09 -8.14 8.07
N VAL A 202 -15.73 -8.34 6.81
CA VAL A 202 -15.83 -7.34 5.73
C VAL A 202 -16.51 -7.95 4.52
N ASP A 203 -16.71 -7.16 3.46
CA ASP A 203 -17.26 -7.61 2.18
C ASP A 203 -16.30 -8.52 1.39
N GLU A 204 -16.85 -9.29 0.44
CA GLU A 204 -16.12 -10.29 -0.36
C GLU A 204 -14.91 -9.69 -1.09
N THR A 205 -15.07 -8.49 -1.67
CA THR A 205 -14.00 -7.84 -2.42
C THR A 205 -12.83 -7.51 -1.52
N THR A 206 -13.11 -6.98 -0.32
CA THR A 206 -12.08 -6.67 0.68
C THR A 206 -11.42 -7.95 1.19
N THR A 207 -12.20 -9.01 1.48
CA THR A 207 -11.64 -10.32 1.88
C THR A 207 -10.69 -10.88 0.83
N ARG A 208 -11.10 -10.87 -0.45
CA ARG A 208 -10.24 -11.31 -1.56
C ARG A 208 -8.96 -10.48 -1.66
N GLN A 209 -9.07 -9.15 -1.54
CA GLN A 209 -7.89 -8.27 -1.60
C GLN A 209 -6.90 -8.54 -0.45
N VAL A 210 -7.38 -8.78 0.78
CA VAL A 210 -6.52 -9.14 1.93
C VAL A 210 -5.75 -10.43 1.65
N LEU A 211 -6.41 -11.44 1.08
CA LEU A 211 -5.75 -12.69 0.73
C LEU A 211 -4.63 -12.51 -0.28
N LEU A 212 -4.87 -11.68 -1.30
CA LEU A 212 -3.86 -11.36 -2.31
C LEU A 212 -2.69 -10.56 -1.73
N VAL A 213 -2.96 -9.63 -0.82
CA VAL A 213 -1.90 -8.90 -0.11
C VAL A 213 -1.07 -9.83 0.76
N ASN A 214 -1.69 -10.76 1.48
CA ASN A 214 -0.98 -11.74 2.30
C ASN A 214 -0.12 -12.69 1.43
N ALA A 215 -0.64 -13.14 0.30
CA ALA A 215 0.11 -13.94 -0.66
C ALA A 215 1.31 -13.18 -1.23
N LEU A 216 1.10 -11.91 -1.61
CA LEU A 216 2.15 -11.05 -2.11
C LEU A 216 3.21 -10.76 -1.04
N ALA A 217 2.78 -10.52 0.21
CA ALA A 217 3.67 -10.31 1.35
C ALA A 217 4.53 -11.56 1.64
N ALA A 218 3.99 -12.77 1.44
CA ALA A 218 4.74 -14.01 1.57
C ALA A 218 5.83 -14.15 0.48
N GLU A 219 5.55 -13.74 -0.75
CA GLU A 219 6.52 -13.75 -1.85
C GLU A 219 7.61 -12.67 -1.71
N VAL A 220 7.29 -11.56 -1.07
CA VAL A 220 8.20 -10.41 -0.82
C VAL A 220 9.24 -10.70 0.28
N GLN A 221 9.15 -11.85 0.96
CA GLN A 221 10.10 -12.24 1.99
C GLN A 221 11.53 -12.46 1.45
N PRO A 222 12.58 -12.22 2.27
CA PRO A 222 13.99 -12.20 1.84
C PRO A 222 14.55 -13.54 1.32
N ARG A 223 13.78 -14.64 1.39
CA ARG A 223 14.14 -15.95 0.85
C ARG A 223 13.60 -16.21 -0.55
N SER A 224 12.90 -15.24 -1.15
CA SER A 224 12.37 -15.39 -2.50
C SER A 224 13.48 -15.28 -3.56
N SER A 225 13.25 -15.94 -4.68
CA SER A 225 14.15 -15.91 -5.85
C SER A 225 14.20 -14.53 -6.53
N ASP A 226 13.22 -13.65 -6.26
CA ASP A 226 13.09 -12.35 -6.91
C ASP A 226 13.37 -11.20 -5.93
N GLN A 227 14.65 -10.83 -5.86
CA GLN A 227 15.13 -9.72 -5.02
C GLN A 227 14.47 -8.37 -5.36
N SER A 228 13.89 -8.21 -6.56
CA SER A 228 13.28 -6.96 -7.01
C SER A 228 11.98 -6.59 -6.28
N LEU A 229 11.36 -7.57 -5.63
CA LEU A 229 10.11 -7.40 -4.89
C LEU A 229 10.31 -7.30 -3.37
N THR A 230 11.53 -7.45 -2.85
CA THR A 230 11.77 -7.46 -1.40
C THR A 230 11.67 -6.06 -0.78
N GLY A 231 11.17 -5.97 0.46
CA GLY A 231 11.25 -4.76 1.29
C GLY A 231 10.12 -3.72 1.14
N TYR A 232 9.08 -3.97 0.35
CA TYR A 232 7.92 -3.07 0.30
C TYR A 232 7.06 -3.19 1.57
N PRO A 233 6.63 -2.08 2.17
CA PRO A 233 5.72 -2.12 3.31
C PRO A 233 4.28 -2.43 2.83
N ILE A 234 3.45 -2.92 3.75
CA ILE A 234 2.13 -3.47 3.44
C ILE A 234 1.19 -2.45 2.78
N GLU A 235 1.36 -1.16 3.05
CA GLU A 235 0.58 -0.08 2.46
C GLU A 235 0.78 0.00 0.95
N TRP A 236 2.02 -0.25 0.48
CA TRP A 236 2.32 -0.33 -0.95
C TRP A 236 1.75 -1.59 -1.58
N LEU A 237 1.85 -2.73 -0.89
CA LEU A 237 1.25 -3.99 -1.34
C LEU A 237 -0.29 -3.86 -1.47
N ALA A 238 -0.92 -3.26 -0.46
CA ALA A 238 -2.36 -2.99 -0.44
C ALA A 238 -2.77 -2.06 -1.59
N LYS A 239 -2.06 -0.93 -1.78
CA LYS A 239 -2.35 -0.01 -2.88
C LYS A 239 -2.20 -0.68 -4.24
N ALA A 240 -1.21 -1.55 -4.41
CA ALA A 240 -1.01 -2.29 -5.65
C ALA A 240 -2.18 -3.23 -5.95
N VAL A 241 -2.61 -4.02 -4.96
CA VAL A 241 -3.73 -4.96 -5.11
C VAL A 241 -5.05 -4.21 -5.40
N ILE A 242 -5.29 -3.09 -4.71
CA ILE A 242 -6.47 -2.24 -4.94
C ILE A 242 -6.43 -1.64 -6.35
N SER A 243 -5.27 -1.16 -6.81
CA SER A 243 -5.11 -0.53 -8.13
C SER A 243 -5.17 -1.54 -9.28
N ALA A 244 -4.77 -2.79 -9.03
CA ALA A 244 -4.71 -3.86 -10.02
C ALA A 244 -5.99 -4.71 -10.12
N GLY A 245 -7.02 -4.43 -9.31
CA GLY A 245 -8.32 -5.13 -9.43
C GLY A 245 -8.29 -6.61 -9.06
N SER A 246 -7.52 -6.98 -8.03
CA SER A 246 -7.45 -8.37 -7.51
C SER A 246 -6.79 -9.41 -8.45
N ASP A 247 -5.81 -8.98 -9.25
CA ASP A 247 -4.85 -9.85 -9.97
C ASP A 247 -3.43 -9.68 -9.42
N LEU A 248 -2.78 -10.81 -9.09
CA LEU A 248 -1.42 -10.82 -8.52
C LEU A 248 -0.36 -10.34 -9.52
N VAL A 249 -0.47 -10.75 -10.78
CA VAL A 249 0.54 -10.41 -11.79
C VAL A 249 0.52 -8.91 -12.07
N SER A 250 -0.68 -8.37 -12.27
CA SER A 250 -0.89 -6.94 -12.44
C SER A 250 -0.48 -6.14 -11.19
N ALA A 251 -0.74 -6.64 -9.98
CA ALA A 251 -0.31 -6.00 -8.74
C ALA A 251 1.23 -5.93 -8.63
N LYS A 252 1.95 -7.02 -8.93
CA LYS A 252 3.43 -7.03 -8.98
C LYS A 252 3.98 -6.03 -9.98
N ARG A 253 3.43 -6.04 -11.21
CA ARG A 253 3.81 -5.09 -12.25
C ARG A 253 3.56 -3.65 -11.81
N TRP A 254 2.43 -3.41 -11.14
CA TRP A 254 2.09 -2.09 -10.62
C TRP A 254 3.12 -1.61 -9.58
N LEU A 255 3.50 -2.46 -8.61
CA LEU A 255 4.52 -2.15 -7.59
C LEU A 255 5.84 -1.72 -8.22
N LEU A 256 6.38 -2.53 -9.14
CA LEU A 256 7.66 -2.27 -9.77
C LEU A 256 7.69 -0.97 -10.59
N MET A 257 6.52 -0.50 -11.04
CA MET A 257 6.38 0.68 -11.86
C MET A 257 6.06 1.95 -11.06
N HIS A 258 5.37 1.83 -9.93
CA HIS A 258 4.79 2.99 -9.22
C HIS A 258 5.27 3.15 -7.77
N ALA A 259 5.69 2.08 -7.11
CA ALA A 259 6.14 2.15 -5.72
C ALA A 259 7.63 2.56 -5.63
N PRO A 260 8.03 3.34 -4.61
CA PRO A 260 9.42 3.67 -4.34
C PRO A 260 10.19 2.39 -4.05
N LYS A 261 11.33 2.19 -4.71
CA LYS A 261 12.15 1.00 -4.44
C LYS A 261 12.69 1.11 -3.01
N PRO A 262 12.46 0.12 -2.14
CA PRO A 262 13.06 0.10 -0.83
C PRO A 262 14.58 0.08 -1.01
N VAL A 263 15.26 1.03 -0.36
CA VAL A 263 16.72 1.02 -0.32
C VAL A 263 17.10 -0.17 0.54
N LEU A 264 17.65 -1.22 -0.07
CA LEU A 264 18.32 -2.29 0.66
C LEU A 264 19.50 -1.63 1.36
N THR A 265 19.37 -1.34 2.66
CA THR A 265 20.51 -0.90 3.45
C THR A 265 21.51 -2.04 3.48
N ASN A 266 22.77 -1.76 3.17
CA ASN A 266 23.89 -2.71 3.09
C ASN A 266 24.23 -3.41 4.43
N GLU A 267 23.35 -3.41 5.43
CA GLU A 267 23.53 -4.18 6.67
C GLU A 267 23.37 -5.69 6.45
N ALA A 268 22.90 -6.13 5.27
CA ALA A 268 22.82 -7.55 4.90
C ALA A 268 24.07 -8.11 4.19
N LEU A 269 25.09 -7.27 3.91
CA LEU A 269 26.32 -7.68 3.21
C LEU A 269 27.59 -7.59 4.08
N GLY A 270 27.46 -7.29 5.37
CA GLY A 270 28.58 -7.13 6.31
C GLY A 270 28.62 -8.20 7.40
N ALA A 271 28.75 -9.48 7.02
CA ALA A 271 29.06 -10.56 7.96
C ALA A 271 29.87 -11.66 7.27
N SER A 272 31.03 -11.29 6.72
CA SER A 272 32.09 -12.22 6.37
C SER A 272 33.37 -11.42 6.17
N SER A 273 34.04 -11.14 7.29
CA SER A 273 35.47 -10.88 7.40
C SER A 273 36.04 -11.85 8.43
#